data_AF-A0A7Y5KVM5-F1
#
_entry.id   AF-A0A7Y5KVM5-F1
#
_cell.length_a   1.000
_cell.length_b   1.000
_cell.length_c   1.000
_cell.angle_alpha   90.00
_cell.angle_beta   90.00
_cell.angle_gamma   90.00
#
_symmetry.space_group_name_H-M   'P 1'
#
loop_
_entity.id
_entity.type
_entity.pdbx_description
1 polymer ?
#
loop_
_entity_poly.entity_id
_entity_poly.type
_entity_poly.pdbx_seq_one_letter_code
_entity_poly.pdbx_strand_id
1 'polypeptide(L)'
;MVQLDGAWQPADSDAVVHDWIRQGVVSPTTLIRHSSWAAPRAMREVPVFWEYGARLHSHAAVAVAHSDAQRAAWDAWARRQHAAQKAAAWKTAVTIWGAVGFVATLVLFFVLRRSVGGAWTLLLLPIGAMGVLLVGQGAKVRGFAAVTGSLRKRWKPVVYCVAITTLSSGFALLSVRSDHQTCERSMTSLRASRDGIPAAPEDTPSQWASLQTSIEESRRRCAVVGTAYESELDTMYANAASRLSEVQSREAAKADVERQQAAERAAAAEKQRIADIEAAFPGKVADLDKRLAKVDTLFIKRDFTGASEELKAAEAQLDEAAPTAASSGADYRRLKKRASAQRDKLKPKLEAIEKKAEDERQKAELYSAICGERPNPSAWDGSIYAVTRAVKEYAHDPDSIEVTECAVPKLSADSCWVTVCKVRGKNAFGATILNVKGFSISTLGAAELPVE
;
A
#
# COMPACT_ATOMS: atom_id res chain seq x y z
N MET A 1 7.18 6.15 -1.41
CA MET A 1 6.47 6.21 -2.70
C MET A 1 6.55 4.86 -3.38
N VAL A 2 5.50 4.41 -4.06
CA VAL A 2 5.46 3.14 -4.81
C VAL A 2 5.05 3.42 -6.25
N GLN A 3 5.69 2.77 -7.21
CA GLN A 3 5.37 2.96 -8.63
C GLN A 3 4.18 2.10 -9.06
N LEU A 4 3.04 2.73 -9.32
CA LEU A 4 1.80 2.09 -9.78
C LEU A 4 1.43 2.66 -11.15
N ASP A 5 1.24 1.80 -12.15
CA ASP A 5 0.87 2.18 -13.52
C ASP A 5 1.76 3.29 -14.12
N GLY A 6 3.07 3.24 -13.82
CA GLY A 6 4.05 4.22 -14.28
C GLY A 6 4.09 5.54 -13.50
N ALA A 7 3.18 5.75 -12.55
CA ALA A 7 3.15 6.93 -11.67
C ALA A 7 3.65 6.60 -10.26
N TRP A 8 4.26 7.58 -9.59
CA TRP A 8 4.67 7.45 -8.19
C TRP A 8 3.51 7.83 -7.26
N GLN A 9 3.03 6.86 -6.48
CA GLN A 9 1.98 7.07 -5.48
C GLN A 9 2.60 7.19 -4.08
N PRO A 10 2.14 8.14 -3.24
CA PRO A 10 2.53 8.20 -1.85
C PRO A 10 1.95 7.01 -1.08
N ALA A 11 2.77 6.43 -0.21
CA ALA A 11 2.33 5.45 0.78
C ALA A 11 2.76 6.03 2.12
N ASP A 12 1.77 6.43 2.92
CA ASP A 12 2.01 7.20 4.15
C ASP A 12 2.65 6.35 5.27
N SER A 13 2.62 5.02 5.11
CA SER A 13 3.27 4.07 6.01
C SER A 13 3.49 2.72 5.31
N ASP A 14 4.35 1.89 5.91
CA ASP A 14 4.56 0.50 5.45
C ASP A 14 3.27 -0.33 5.53
N ALA A 15 2.34 0.01 6.42
CA ALA A 15 1.04 -0.65 6.53
C ALA A 15 0.18 -0.49 5.26
N VAL A 16 0.24 0.68 4.61
CA VAL A 16 -0.43 0.93 3.33
C VAL A 16 0.17 0.05 2.23
N VAL A 17 1.50 -0.07 2.21
CA VAL A 17 2.20 -0.96 1.26
C VAL A 17 1.82 -2.43 1.50
N HIS A 18 1.73 -2.88 2.75
CA HIS A 18 1.26 -4.22 3.09
C HIS A 18 -0.20 -4.49 2.69
N ASP A 19 -1.06 -3.48 2.77
CA ASP A 19 -2.45 -3.60 2.32
C ASP A 19 -2.53 -3.72 0.79
N TRP A 20 -1.72 -2.94 0.06
CA TRP A 20 -1.60 -3.06 -1.40
C TRP A 20 -1.04 -4.42 -1.83
N ILE A 21 -0.08 -4.99 -1.08
CA ILE A 21 0.45 -6.35 -1.33
C ILE A 21 -0.68 -7.36 -1.15
N ARG A 22 -1.48 -7.25 -0.08
CA ARG A 22 -2.62 -8.16 0.18
C ARG A 22 -3.71 -8.06 -0.88
N GLN A 23 -3.93 -6.87 -1.42
CA GLN A 23 -4.90 -6.62 -2.50
C GLN A 23 -4.38 -7.00 -3.88
N GLY A 24 -3.09 -7.37 -4.02
CA GLY A 24 -2.47 -7.70 -5.30
C GLY A 24 -2.24 -6.49 -6.22
N VAL A 25 -2.25 -5.27 -5.67
CA VAL A 25 -2.04 -4.01 -6.40
C VAL A 25 -0.56 -3.81 -6.75
N VAL A 26 0.33 -4.36 -5.92
CA VAL A 26 1.79 -4.30 -6.06
C VAL A 26 2.35 -5.71 -6.17
N SER A 27 3.37 -5.88 -7.01
CA SER A 27 4.05 -7.15 -7.21
C SER A 27 5.47 -7.11 -6.63
N PRO A 28 6.15 -8.26 -6.48
CA PRO A 28 7.54 -8.30 -6.03
C PRO A 28 8.51 -7.48 -6.89
N THR A 29 8.15 -7.16 -8.13
CA THR A 29 8.94 -6.33 -9.06
C THR A 29 8.57 -4.85 -9.02
N THR A 30 7.51 -4.46 -8.29
CA THR A 30 7.12 -3.06 -8.15
C THR A 30 8.22 -2.25 -7.47
N LEU A 31 8.58 -1.09 -8.05
CA LEU A 31 9.63 -0.22 -7.51
C LEU A 31 9.10 0.62 -6.34
N ILE A 32 9.87 0.64 -5.25
CA ILE A 32 9.64 1.47 -4.07
C ILE A 32 10.77 2.49 -3.98
N ARG A 33 10.39 3.74 -3.71
CA ARG A 33 11.32 4.83 -3.40
C ARG A 33 11.11 5.27 -1.95
N HIS A 34 12.18 5.19 -1.17
CA HIS A 34 12.26 5.66 0.21
C HIS A 34 13.29 6.80 0.29
N SER A 35 13.10 7.74 1.23
CA SER A 35 13.96 8.92 1.37
C SER A 35 15.41 8.58 1.76
N SER A 36 15.61 7.45 2.46
CA SER A 36 16.93 6.99 2.88
C SER A 36 17.71 6.19 1.82
N TRP A 37 17.14 5.98 0.62
CA TRP A 37 17.80 5.19 -0.44
C TRP A 37 18.22 6.09 -1.61
N ALA A 38 19.42 5.85 -2.14
CA ALA A 38 19.96 6.59 -3.28
C ALA A 38 19.20 6.34 -4.61
N ALA A 39 18.57 5.17 -4.75
CA ALA A 39 17.81 4.79 -5.94
C ALA A 39 16.56 3.97 -5.54
N PRO A 40 15.49 3.97 -6.35
CA PRO A 40 14.37 3.06 -6.17
C PRO A 40 14.81 1.60 -6.21
N ARG A 41 14.20 0.76 -5.37
CA ARG A 41 14.50 -0.67 -5.30
C ARG A 41 13.24 -1.48 -5.56
N ALA A 42 13.38 -2.68 -6.12
CA ALA A 42 12.24 -3.58 -6.25
C ALA A 42 11.75 -4.00 -4.87
N MET A 43 10.45 -4.19 -4.71
CA MET A 43 9.84 -4.59 -3.44
C MET A 43 10.46 -5.86 -2.86
N ARG A 44 10.83 -6.82 -3.72
CA ARG A 44 11.56 -8.03 -3.31
C ARG A 44 12.94 -7.77 -2.72
N GLU A 45 13.56 -6.61 -2.90
CA GLU A 45 14.91 -6.31 -2.39
C GLU A 45 14.87 -5.59 -1.03
N VAL A 46 13.66 -5.28 -0.55
CA VAL A 46 13.44 -4.55 0.71
C VAL A 46 13.14 -5.58 1.81
N PRO A 47 13.98 -5.70 2.85
CA PRO A 47 13.86 -6.76 3.87
C PRO A 47 12.47 -6.86 4.52
N VAL A 48 11.82 -5.72 4.78
CA VAL A 48 10.48 -5.65 5.39
C VAL A 48 9.39 -6.32 4.53
N PHE A 49 9.59 -6.40 3.21
CA PHE A 49 8.62 -6.98 2.28
C PHE A 49 9.05 -8.35 1.72
N TRP A 50 10.23 -8.85 2.12
CA TRP A 50 10.82 -10.09 1.60
C TRP A 50 9.93 -11.32 1.88
N GLU A 51 9.37 -11.42 3.08
CA GLU A 51 8.53 -12.57 3.49
C GLU A 51 7.27 -12.73 2.61
N TYR A 52 6.77 -11.63 2.04
CA TYR A 52 5.60 -11.65 1.18
C TYR A 52 5.93 -12.11 -0.24
N GLY A 53 7.09 -11.72 -0.77
CA GLY A 53 7.57 -12.18 -2.08
C GLY A 53 7.73 -13.69 -2.14
N ALA A 54 8.25 -14.30 -1.07
CA ALA A 54 8.44 -15.74 -0.95
C ALA A 54 7.12 -16.53 -0.90
N ARG A 55 6.10 -16.03 -0.18
CA ARG A 55 4.78 -16.70 -0.12
C ARG A 55 4.01 -16.59 -1.45
N LEU A 56 4.09 -15.45 -2.14
CA LEU A 56 3.38 -15.24 -3.41
C LEU A 56 3.87 -16.13 -4.57
N HIS A 57 5.16 -16.50 -4.59
CA HIS A 57 5.69 -17.39 -5.64
C HIS A 57 5.15 -18.82 -5.54
N SER A 58 4.73 -19.27 -4.35
CA SER A 58 4.15 -20.61 -4.16
C SER A 58 2.70 -20.74 -4.68
N HIS A 59 2.00 -19.62 -4.90
CA HIS A 59 0.61 -19.60 -5.38
C HIS A 59 0.44 -19.14 -6.84
N ALA A 60 1.50 -18.61 -7.46
CA ALA A 60 1.41 -17.99 -8.79
C ALA A 60 1.18 -18.98 -9.96
N ALA A 61 1.45 -20.27 -9.79
CA ALA A 61 1.30 -21.27 -10.86
C ALA A 61 -0.15 -21.66 -11.16
N VAL A 62 -1.12 -21.38 -10.27
CA VAL A 62 -2.54 -21.78 -10.43
C VAL A 62 -3.44 -20.61 -10.87
N ALA A 63 -2.96 -19.35 -10.80
CA ALA A 63 -3.81 -18.16 -10.91
C ALA A 63 -3.94 -17.55 -12.32
N VAL A 64 -3.16 -18.00 -13.32
CA VAL A 64 -3.04 -17.31 -14.62
C VAL A 64 -4.33 -17.36 -15.46
N ALA A 65 -5.23 -18.33 -15.23
CA ALA A 65 -6.52 -18.39 -15.92
C ALA A 65 -7.66 -17.63 -15.21
N HIS A 66 -7.49 -17.26 -13.93
CA HIS A 66 -8.50 -16.51 -13.15
C HIS A 66 -8.34 -14.98 -13.24
N SER A 67 -7.21 -14.49 -13.76
CA SER A 67 -6.85 -13.08 -13.66
C SER A 67 -7.60 -12.14 -14.58
N ASP A 68 -8.06 -12.58 -15.76
CA ASP A 68 -8.63 -11.63 -16.73
C ASP A 68 -10.08 -11.26 -16.42
N ALA A 69 -10.88 -12.21 -15.90
CA ALA A 69 -12.23 -11.92 -15.41
C ALA A 69 -12.20 -11.07 -14.13
N GLN A 70 -11.23 -11.33 -13.24
CA GLN A 70 -11.04 -10.52 -12.03
C GLN A 70 -10.50 -9.12 -12.35
N ARG A 71 -9.57 -8.97 -13.31
CA ARG A 71 -9.13 -7.66 -13.81
C ARG A 71 -10.30 -6.88 -14.42
N ALA A 72 -11.12 -7.51 -15.26
CA ALA A 72 -12.28 -6.86 -15.86
C ALA A 72 -13.33 -6.42 -14.81
N ALA A 73 -13.57 -7.26 -13.79
CA ALA A 73 -14.46 -6.93 -12.67
C ALA A 73 -13.89 -5.79 -11.81
N TRP A 74 -12.57 -5.78 -11.59
CA TRP A 74 -11.88 -4.72 -10.85
C TRP A 74 -11.87 -3.40 -11.60
N ASP A 75 -11.60 -3.40 -12.91
CA ASP A 75 -11.68 -2.23 -13.77
C ASP A 75 -13.11 -1.67 -13.81
N ALA A 76 -14.12 -2.53 -13.80
CA ALA A 76 -15.52 -2.11 -13.70
C ALA A 76 -15.83 -1.48 -12.33
N TRP A 77 -15.34 -2.05 -11.24
CA TRP A 77 -15.51 -1.52 -9.89
C TRP A 77 -14.76 -0.19 -9.68
N ALA A 78 -13.50 -0.10 -10.11
CA ALA A 78 -12.67 1.09 -10.04
C ALA A 78 -13.27 2.24 -10.85
N ARG A 79 -13.80 1.97 -12.06
CA ARG A 79 -14.55 2.95 -12.85
C ARG A 79 -15.82 3.44 -12.14
N ARG A 80 -16.53 2.56 -11.43
CA ARG A 80 -17.71 2.96 -10.60
C ARG A 80 -17.31 3.83 -9.42
N GLN A 81 -16.23 3.51 -8.71
CA GLN A 81 -15.73 4.31 -7.59
C GLN A 81 -15.22 5.68 -8.03
N HIS A 82 -14.43 5.74 -9.11
CA HIS A 82 -14.00 7.02 -9.68
C HIS A 82 -15.18 7.87 -10.16
N ALA A 83 -16.22 7.27 -10.74
CA ALA A 83 -17.44 7.97 -11.12
C ALA A 83 -18.21 8.48 -9.89
N ALA A 84 -18.31 7.68 -8.82
CA ALA A 84 -18.95 8.06 -7.57
C ALA A 84 -18.20 9.21 -6.87
N GLN A 85 -16.87 9.16 -6.81
CA GLN A 85 -16.04 10.22 -6.26
C GLN A 85 -16.13 11.51 -7.08
N LYS A 86 -16.11 11.43 -8.42
CA LYS A 86 -16.34 12.60 -9.28
C LYS A 86 -17.73 13.19 -9.08
N ALA A 87 -18.76 12.36 -8.93
CA ALA A 87 -20.12 12.82 -8.65
C ALA A 87 -20.24 13.48 -7.26
N ALA A 88 -19.57 12.94 -6.24
CA ALA A 88 -19.52 13.53 -4.90
C ALA A 88 -18.76 14.87 -4.90
N ALA A 89 -17.58 14.91 -5.53
CA ALA A 89 -16.76 16.11 -5.67
C ALA A 89 -17.49 17.21 -6.46
N TRP A 90 -18.23 16.84 -7.50
CA TRP A 90 -19.05 17.78 -8.27
C TRP A 90 -20.21 18.32 -7.44
N LYS A 91 -20.91 17.47 -6.65
CA LYS A 91 -21.96 17.93 -5.72
C LYS A 91 -21.43 18.91 -4.67
N THR A 92 -20.25 18.64 -4.09
CA THR A 92 -19.60 19.55 -3.14
C THR A 92 -19.15 20.85 -3.80
N ALA A 93 -18.63 20.79 -5.03
CA ALA A 93 -18.26 22.00 -5.77
C ALA A 93 -19.49 22.87 -6.07
N VAL A 94 -20.60 22.26 -6.53
CA VAL A 94 -21.85 22.99 -6.81
C VAL A 94 -22.42 23.62 -5.54
N THR A 95 -22.35 22.96 -4.39
CA THR A 95 -22.83 23.54 -3.12
C THR A 95 -21.94 24.68 -2.64
N ILE A 96 -20.62 24.55 -2.73
CA ILE A 96 -19.68 25.63 -2.35
C ILE A 96 -19.86 26.85 -3.27
N TRP A 97 -19.89 26.66 -4.59
CA TRP A 97 -20.11 27.76 -5.53
C TRP A 97 -21.49 28.39 -5.39
N GLY A 98 -22.52 27.58 -5.07
CA GLY A 98 -23.86 28.09 -4.75
C GLY A 98 -23.86 28.98 -3.49
N ALA A 99 -23.16 28.56 -2.43
CA ALA A 99 -23.03 29.34 -1.20
C ALA A 99 -22.26 30.65 -1.43
N VAL A 100 -21.14 30.59 -2.16
CA VAL A 100 -20.34 31.78 -2.52
C VAL A 100 -21.18 32.77 -3.34
N GLY A 101 -21.93 32.28 -4.34
CA GLY A 101 -22.83 33.10 -5.15
C GLY A 101 -23.93 33.77 -4.32
N PHE A 102 -24.51 33.04 -3.35
CA PHE A 102 -25.53 33.58 -2.46
C PHE A 102 -24.97 34.69 -1.56
N VAL A 103 -23.81 34.48 -0.94
CA VAL A 103 -23.15 35.49 -0.10
C VAL A 103 -22.79 36.73 -0.92
N ALA A 104 -22.23 36.57 -2.13
CA ALA A 104 -21.92 37.69 -3.02
C ALA A 104 -23.18 38.50 -3.38
N THR A 105 -24.30 37.82 -3.64
CA THR A 105 -25.59 38.46 -3.96
C THR A 105 -26.14 39.24 -2.76
N LEU A 106 -26.03 38.69 -1.55
CA LEU A 106 -26.42 39.40 -0.31
C LEU A 106 -25.56 40.64 -0.07
N VAL A 107 -24.24 40.53 -0.23
CA VAL A 107 -23.33 41.68 -0.07
C VAL A 107 -23.69 42.77 -1.07
N LEU A 108 -23.89 42.41 -2.35
CA LEU A 108 -24.31 43.36 -3.38
C LEU A 108 -25.64 44.02 -3.04
N PHE A 109 -26.61 43.25 -2.53
CA PHE A 109 -27.91 43.76 -2.09
C PHE A 109 -27.77 44.79 -0.97
N PHE A 110 -26.94 44.53 0.06
CA PHE A 110 -26.72 45.48 1.16
C PHE A 110 -26.01 46.75 0.71
N VAL A 111 -25.04 46.63 -0.21
CA VAL A 111 -24.34 47.79 -0.79
C VAL A 111 -25.30 48.67 -1.60
N LEU A 112 -26.11 48.06 -2.47
CA LEU A 112 -27.11 48.76 -3.29
C LEU A 112 -28.23 49.37 -2.45
N ARG A 113 -28.70 48.68 -1.41
CA ARG A 113 -29.71 49.21 -0.48
C ARG A 113 -29.26 50.48 0.23
N ARG A 114 -27.95 50.65 0.45
CA ARG A 114 -27.40 51.85 1.08
C ARG A 114 -27.31 53.03 0.12
N SER A 115 -27.21 52.77 -1.19
CA SER A 115 -26.96 53.79 -2.21
C SER A 115 -28.21 54.21 -2.99
N VAL A 116 -29.24 53.35 -3.07
CA VAL A 116 -30.49 53.63 -3.79
C VAL A 116 -31.64 53.58 -2.78
N GLY A 117 -32.26 54.73 -2.52
CA GLY A 117 -33.38 54.87 -1.59
C GLY A 117 -34.44 53.78 -1.81
N GLY A 118 -35.00 53.26 -0.70
CA GLY A 118 -35.66 51.95 -0.56
C GLY A 118 -36.83 51.58 -1.47
N ALA A 119 -37.16 52.39 -2.48
CA ALA A 119 -38.16 52.06 -3.49
C ALA A 119 -37.67 50.99 -4.50
N TRP A 120 -36.36 50.90 -4.79
CA TRP A 120 -35.83 49.93 -5.78
C TRP A 120 -35.61 48.51 -5.23
N THR A 121 -35.56 48.35 -3.90
CA THR A 121 -35.27 47.04 -3.28
C THR A 121 -36.38 46.01 -3.41
N LEU A 122 -37.63 46.43 -3.66
CA LEU A 122 -38.76 45.51 -3.84
C LEU A 122 -38.84 44.92 -5.26
N LEU A 123 -38.22 45.56 -6.26
CA LEU A 123 -38.29 45.13 -7.66
C LEU A 123 -37.21 44.07 -8.03
N LEU A 124 -36.10 44.01 -7.30
CA LEU A 124 -34.98 43.09 -7.59
C LEU A 124 -35.09 41.72 -6.90
N LEU A 125 -35.87 41.62 -5.81
CA LEU A 125 -36.10 40.38 -5.07
C LEU A 125 -36.72 39.23 -5.92
N PRO A 126 -37.71 39.45 -6.79
CA PRO A 126 -38.25 38.38 -7.62
C PRO A 126 -37.28 37.90 -8.72
N ILE A 127 -36.41 38.77 -9.22
CA ILE A 127 -35.42 38.41 -10.26
C ILE A 127 -34.34 37.49 -9.69
N GLY A 128 -33.90 37.75 -8.45
CA GLY A 128 -32.97 36.85 -7.74
C GLY A 128 -33.57 35.48 -7.41
N ALA A 129 -34.85 35.44 -7.02
CA ALA A 129 -35.55 34.19 -6.73
C ALA A 129 -35.75 33.32 -7.99
N MET A 130 -35.97 33.94 -9.16
CA MET A 130 -36.15 33.24 -10.43
C MET A 130 -34.84 32.61 -10.93
N GLY A 131 -33.68 33.23 -10.67
CA GLY A 131 -32.37 32.67 -11.02
C GLY A 131 -32.01 31.38 -10.26
N VAL A 132 -32.42 31.28 -8.98
CA VAL A 132 -32.17 30.08 -8.16
C VAL A 132 -33.05 28.89 -8.61
N LEU A 133 -34.26 29.16 -9.09
CA LEU A 133 -35.15 28.11 -9.61
C LEU A 133 -34.68 27.54 -10.96
N LEU A 134 -34.07 28.35 -11.82
CA LEU A 134 -33.59 27.89 -13.14
C LEU A 134 -32.33 27.01 -13.06
N VAL A 135 -31.46 27.23 -12.07
CA VAL A 135 -30.27 26.37 -11.85
C VAL A 135 -30.66 24.99 -11.30
N GLY A 136 -31.80 24.87 -10.63
CA GLY A 136 -32.31 23.61 -10.09
C GLY A 136 -32.84 22.62 -11.13
N GLN A 137 -33.18 23.05 -12.36
CA GLN A 137 -33.82 22.20 -13.37
C GLN A 137 -32.91 21.74 -14.54
N GLY A 138 -31.66 22.18 -14.59
CA GLY A 138 -30.75 21.91 -15.73
C GLY A 138 -30.22 20.48 -15.88
N ALA A 139 -30.61 19.52 -15.03
CA ALA A 139 -29.99 18.19 -14.99
C ALA A 139 -30.67 17.09 -15.84
N LYS A 140 -31.70 17.39 -16.65
CA LYS A 140 -32.51 16.36 -17.33
C LYS A 140 -32.72 16.48 -18.85
N VAL A 141 -31.96 17.31 -19.57
CA VAL A 141 -32.10 17.39 -21.04
C VAL A 141 -30.78 17.14 -21.75
N ARG A 142 -30.50 15.87 -22.06
CA ARG A 142 -29.57 15.46 -23.12
C ARG A 142 -30.15 14.26 -23.85
N GLY A 143 -30.70 14.50 -25.03
CA GLY A 143 -31.13 13.43 -25.92
C GLY A 143 -32.14 13.86 -26.96
N PHE A 144 -31.84 14.87 -27.78
CA PHE A 144 -32.55 15.10 -29.05
C PHE A 144 -31.71 16.02 -29.94
N ALA A 145 -30.72 15.45 -30.64
CA ALA A 145 -30.05 16.09 -31.76
C ALA A 145 -29.22 15.07 -32.55
N ALA A 146 -29.87 14.32 -33.44
CA ALA A 146 -29.24 13.82 -34.67
C ALA A 146 -30.32 13.19 -35.56
N VAL A 147 -30.33 13.61 -36.84
CA VAL A 147 -30.86 12.96 -38.05
C VAL A 147 -31.78 13.92 -38.81
N THR A 148 -31.14 14.86 -39.52
CA THR A 148 -31.68 15.48 -40.73
C THR A 148 -30.58 15.53 -41.79
N GLY A 149 -30.95 15.20 -43.04
CA GLY A 149 -30.09 15.20 -44.23
C GLY A 149 -29.72 13.78 -44.67
N SER A 150 -30.00 13.30 -45.89
CA SER A 150 -30.09 14.00 -47.16
C SER A 150 -30.90 13.22 -48.22
N LEU A 151 -31.54 13.94 -49.13
CA LEU A 151 -32.13 13.45 -50.38
C LEU A 151 -31.04 13.01 -51.38
N ARG A 152 -31.28 11.95 -52.17
CA ARG A 152 -31.50 12.11 -53.63
C ARG A 152 -31.93 10.82 -54.35
N LYS A 153 -32.95 11.04 -55.18
CA LYS A 153 -33.59 10.19 -56.19
C LYS A 153 -32.63 9.61 -57.24
N ARG A 154 -32.92 8.37 -57.65
CA ARG A 154 -33.28 7.85 -59.01
C ARG A 154 -32.64 6.44 -59.15
N TRP A 155 -33.19 5.39 -59.74
CA TRP A 155 -34.42 5.07 -60.47
C TRP A 155 -34.38 3.52 -60.68
N LYS A 156 -35.55 2.84 -60.75
CA LYS A 156 -35.77 1.40 -61.12
C LYS A 156 -35.24 0.37 -60.08
N PRO A 157 -36.07 -0.52 -59.51
CA PRO A 157 -36.87 -1.48 -60.28
C PRO A 157 -38.25 -1.78 -59.66
N VAL A 158 -39.31 -1.17 -60.20
CA VAL A 158 -40.71 -1.48 -59.82
C VAL A 158 -41.13 -2.89 -60.28
N VAL A 159 -40.32 -3.58 -61.07
CA VAL A 159 -40.60 -4.95 -61.54
C VAL A 159 -40.01 -6.02 -60.60
N TYR A 160 -39.06 -5.70 -59.71
CA TYR A 160 -38.56 -6.63 -58.69
C TYR A 160 -39.40 -6.63 -57.41
N CYS A 161 -40.12 -5.54 -57.11
CA CYS A 161 -40.89 -5.44 -55.87
C CYS A 161 -42.10 -6.38 -55.79
N VAL A 162 -42.75 -6.76 -56.90
CA VAL A 162 -43.95 -7.63 -56.84
C VAL A 162 -43.59 -9.12 -56.74
N ALA A 163 -42.43 -9.53 -57.28
CA ALA A 163 -41.90 -10.88 -57.08
C ALA A 163 -41.29 -11.05 -55.67
N ILE A 164 -40.66 -9.99 -55.13
CA ILE A 164 -40.16 -10.00 -53.75
C ILE A 164 -41.30 -9.95 -52.74
N THR A 165 -42.40 -9.22 -52.95
CA THR A 165 -43.51 -9.17 -51.98
C THR A 165 -44.34 -10.45 -51.90
N THR A 166 -44.41 -11.26 -52.97
CA THR A 166 -45.10 -12.55 -52.97
C THR A 166 -44.20 -13.70 -52.46
N LEU A 167 -42.90 -13.68 -52.74
CA LEU A 167 -41.94 -14.60 -52.10
C LEU A 167 -41.73 -14.26 -50.62
N SER A 168 -41.71 -12.97 -50.22
CA SER A 168 -41.54 -12.59 -48.83
C SER A 168 -42.75 -12.91 -47.96
N SER A 169 -43.97 -12.87 -48.50
CA SER A 169 -45.18 -13.29 -47.76
C SER A 169 -45.27 -14.81 -47.60
N GLY A 170 -44.77 -15.61 -48.56
CA GLY A 170 -44.59 -17.06 -48.41
C GLY A 170 -43.49 -17.43 -47.40
N PHE A 171 -42.35 -16.71 -47.41
CA PHE A 171 -41.29 -16.89 -46.42
C PHE A 171 -41.72 -16.48 -45.01
N ALA A 172 -42.56 -15.44 -44.86
CA ALA A 172 -43.10 -15.04 -43.56
C ALA A 172 -44.04 -16.11 -42.95
N LEU A 173 -44.81 -16.83 -43.77
CA LEU A 173 -45.65 -17.93 -43.29
C LEU A 173 -44.83 -19.18 -42.95
N LEU A 174 -43.75 -19.45 -43.70
CA LEU A 174 -42.83 -20.56 -43.39
C LEU A 174 -41.98 -20.28 -42.15
N SER A 175 -41.54 -19.05 -41.91
CA SER A 175 -40.80 -18.67 -40.70
C SER A 175 -41.68 -18.77 -39.46
N VAL A 176 -42.93 -18.29 -39.51
CA VAL A 176 -43.89 -18.39 -38.38
C VAL A 176 -44.18 -19.85 -38.01
N ARG A 177 -44.26 -20.77 -38.99
CA ARG A 177 -44.50 -22.20 -38.73
C ARG A 177 -43.29 -22.90 -38.10
N SER A 178 -42.07 -22.52 -38.51
CA SER A 178 -40.82 -23.00 -37.89
C SER A 178 -40.67 -22.50 -36.45
N ASP A 179 -41.04 -21.25 -36.20
CA ASP A 179 -40.96 -20.64 -34.87
C ASP A 179 -41.98 -21.27 -33.90
N HIS A 180 -43.19 -21.60 -34.38
CA HIS A 180 -44.18 -22.31 -33.56
C HIS A 180 -43.70 -23.70 -33.11
N GLN A 181 -43.14 -24.52 -34.01
CA GLN A 181 -42.61 -25.84 -33.64
C GLN A 181 -41.42 -25.74 -32.68
N THR A 182 -40.59 -24.71 -32.82
CA THR A 182 -39.44 -24.47 -31.93
C THR A 182 -39.90 -24.05 -30.54
N CYS A 183 -40.90 -23.16 -30.45
CA CYS A 183 -41.52 -22.75 -29.20
C CYS A 183 -42.23 -23.94 -28.52
N GLU A 184 -43.00 -24.73 -29.27
CA GLU A 184 -43.71 -25.90 -28.74
C GLU A 184 -42.73 -26.95 -28.18
N ARG A 185 -41.63 -27.24 -28.87
CA ARG A 185 -40.56 -28.12 -28.34
C ARG A 185 -39.94 -27.57 -27.06
N SER A 186 -39.69 -26.26 -26.98
CA SER A 186 -39.15 -25.60 -25.78
C SER A 186 -40.13 -25.65 -24.60
N MET A 187 -41.41 -25.42 -24.84
CA MET A 187 -42.46 -25.57 -23.83
C MET A 187 -42.62 -27.03 -23.40
N THR A 188 -42.51 -27.97 -24.32
CA THR A 188 -42.57 -29.41 -24.01
C THR A 188 -41.38 -29.85 -23.18
N SER A 189 -40.16 -29.31 -23.41
CA SER A 189 -39.01 -29.61 -22.55
C SER A 189 -39.15 -29.00 -21.15
N LEU A 190 -39.69 -27.78 -21.04
CA LEU A 190 -39.98 -27.14 -19.74
C LEU A 190 -41.09 -27.88 -18.97
N ARG A 191 -42.14 -28.35 -19.65
CA ARG A 191 -43.24 -29.12 -19.04
C ARG A 191 -42.84 -30.56 -18.74
N ALA A 192 -42.05 -31.21 -19.58
CA ALA A 192 -41.49 -32.52 -19.30
C ALA A 192 -40.57 -32.47 -18.06
N SER A 193 -39.84 -31.37 -17.88
CA SER A 193 -39.09 -31.09 -16.65
C SER A 193 -39.99 -30.84 -15.42
N ARG A 194 -41.27 -30.53 -15.61
CA ARG A 194 -42.24 -30.23 -14.54
C ARG A 194 -43.09 -31.44 -14.16
N ASP A 195 -43.54 -32.22 -15.15
CA ASP A 195 -44.48 -33.33 -14.97
C ASP A 195 -43.82 -34.72 -15.07
N GLY A 196 -42.53 -34.79 -15.42
CA GLY A 196 -41.75 -36.03 -15.51
C GLY A 196 -40.42 -35.94 -14.75
N ILE A 197 -40.34 -36.67 -13.64
CA ILE A 197 -39.17 -36.90 -12.76
C ILE A 197 -37.87 -36.97 -13.59
N PRO A 198 -36.87 -36.10 -13.30
CA PRO A 198 -35.91 -36.32 -12.23
C PRO A 198 -36.37 -35.57 -10.99
N ALA A 199 -35.92 -35.99 -9.80
CA ALA A 199 -36.29 -35.39 -8.53
C ALA A 199 -36.43 -33.85 -8.63
N ALA A 200 -37.46 -33.27 -8.00
CA ALA A 200 -37.51 -31.82 -7.77
C ALA A 200 -36.08 -31.35 -7.51
N PRO A 201 -35.56 -30.39 -8.30
CA PRO A 201 -34.14 -30.05 -8.28
C PRO A 201 -33.68 -30.01 -6.83
N GLU A 202 -32.58 -30.70 -6.48
CA GLU A 202 -31.97 -30.57 -5.17
C GLU A 202 -32.00 -29.09 -4.82
N ASP A 203 -32.65 -28.77 -3.69
CA ASP A 203 -33.14 -27.44 -3.35
C ASP A 203 -31.97 -26.46 -3.11
N THR A 204 -31.27 -26.14 -4.19
CA THR A 204 -29.98 -25.49 -4.29
C THR A 204 -30.14 -24.28 -5.20
N PRO A 205 -29.50 -23.14 -4.88
CA PRO A 205 -29.66 -21.92 -5.67
C PRO A 205 -29.22 -22.08 -7.12
N SER A 206 -28.20 -22.90 -7.38
CA SER A 206 -27.66 -23.12 -8.73
C SER A 206 -28.69 -23.78 -9.65
N GLN A 207 -29.48 -24.73 -9.15
CA GLN A 207 -30.48 -25.42 -9.97
C GLN A 207 -31.67 -24.50 -10.27
N TRP A 208 -32.14 -23.74 -9.28
CA TRP A 208 -33.20 -22.74 -9.49
C TRP A 208 -32.77 -21.60 -10.42
N ALA A 209 -31.50 -21.16 -10.36
CA ALA A 209 -30.94 -20.18 -11.29
C ALA A 209 -30.83 -20.74 -12.73
N SER A 210 -30.46 -22.01 -12.88
CA SER A 210 -30.43 -22.68 -14.20
C SER A 210 -31.83 -22.82 -14.82
N LEU A 211 -32.85 -23.07 -13.98
CA LEU A 211 -34.25 -23.13 -14.40
C LEU A 211 -34.74 -21.75 -14.86
N GLN A 212 -34.43 -20.68 -14.11
CA GLN A 212 -34.75 -19.31 -14.55
C GLN A 212 -34.13 -18.99 -15.91
N THR A 213 -32.85 -19.33 -16.10
CA THR A 213 -32.14 -19.12 -17.38
C THR A 213 -32.83 -19.88 -18.52
N SER A 214 -33.26 -21.12 -18.28
CA SER A 214 -33.97 -21.95 -19.26
C SER A 214 -35.37 -21.41 -19.61
N ILE A 215 -36.06 -20.83 -18.62
CA ILE A 215 -37.36 -20.16 -18.81
C ILE A 215 -37.17 -18.87 -19.62
N GLU A 216 -36.15 -18.06 -19.32
CA GLU A 216 -35.83 -16.85 -20.09
C GLU A 216 -35.47 -17.17 -21.56
N GLU A 217 -34.68 -18.21 -21.78
CA GLU A 217 -34.34 -18.65 -23.13
C GLU A 217 -35.59 -19.10 -23.91
N SER A 218 -36.49 -19.84 -23.26
CA SER A 218 -37.78 -20.25 -23.84
C SER A 218 -38.67 -19.03 -24.13
N ARG A 219 -38.68 -18.03 -23.24
CA ARG A 219 -39.38 -16.75 -23.46
C ARG A 219 -38.87 -16.04 -24.72
N ARG A 220 -37.55 -15.98 -24.92
CA ARG A 220 -36.95 -15.37 -26.13
C ARG A 220 -37.33 -16.13 -27.40
N ARG A 221 -37.39 -17.47 -27.35
CA ARG A 221 -37.79 -18.31 -28.50
C ARG A 221 -39.28 -18.21 -28.82
N CYS A 222 -40.13 -18.04 -27.80
CA CYS A 222 -41.59 -17.97 -27.97
C CYS A 222 -42.13 -16.55 -28.23
N ALA A 223 -41.33 -15.49 -28.09
CA ALA A 223 -41.76 -14.11 -28.29
C ALA A 223 -42.39 -13.81 -29.67
N VAL A 224 -42.06 -14.61 -30.70
CA VAL A 224 -42.58 -14.47 -32.07
C VAL A 224 -43.95 -15.13 -32.26
N VAL A 225 -44.32 -16.09 -31.39
CA VAL A 225 -45.49 -16.99 -31.58
C VAL A 225 -46.76 -16.45 -30.92
N GLY A 226 -46.69 -15.30 -30.24
CA GLY A 226 -47.85 -14.59 -29.67
C GLY A 226 -48.16 -14.92 -28.21
N THR A 227 -49.20 -14.28 -27.68
CA THR A 227 -49.49 -14.13 -26.23
C THR A 227 -49.93 -15.41 -25.51
N ALA A 228 -50.21 -16.51 -26.22
CA ALA A 228 -50.81 -17.71 -25.63
C ALA A 228 -49.92 -18.41 -24.58
N TYR A 229 -48.59 -18.32 -24.73
CA TYR A 229 -47.62 -18.94 -23.81
C TYR A 229 -47.00 -17.96 -22.80
N GLU A 230 -47.23 -16.65 -22.98
CA GLU A 230 -46.55 -15.62 -22.21
C GLU A 230 -47.00 -15.63 -20.74
N SER A 231 -48.30 -15.82 -20.48
CA SER A 231 -48.84 -15.89 -19.12
C SER A 231 -48.37 -17.13 -18.34
N GLU A 232 -48.21 -18.27 -19.02
CA GLU A 232 -47.69 -19.50 -18.41
C GLU A 232 -46.20 -19.36 -18.07
N LEU A 233 -45.39 -18.85 -19.01
CA LEU A 233 -43.96 -18.60 -18.79
C LEU A 233 -43.71 -17.56 -17.69
N ASP A 234 -44.53 -16.50 -17.62
CA ASP A 234 -44.45 -15.50 -16.55
C ASP A 234 -44.78 -16.12 -15.19
N THR A 235 -45.79 -17.01 -15.12
CA THR A 235 -46.13 -17.74 -13.90
C THR A 235 -45.00 -18.69 -13.47
N MET A 236 -44.41 -19.42 -14.42
CA MET A 236 -43.27 -20.31 -14.17
C MET A 236 -42.04 -19.54 -13.68
N TYR A 237 -41.74 -18.40 -14.30
CA TYR A 237 -40.63 -17.54 -13.90
C TYR A 237 -40.84 -16.97 -12.50
N ALA A 238 -42.05 -16.47 -12.19
CA ALA A 238 -42.39 -15.94 -10.88
C ALA A 238 -42.26 -17.00 -9.77
N ASN A 239 -42.73 -18.22 -10.04
CA ASN A 239 -42.58 -19.35 -9.12
C ASN A 239 -41.11 -19.74 -8.91
N ALA A 240 -40.33 -19.84 -9.99
CA ALA A 240 -38.89 -20.13 -9.91
C ALA A 240 -38.12 -19.04 -9.16
N ALA A 241 -38.46 -17.76 -9.39
CA ALA A 241 -37.87 -16.63 -8.67
C ALA A 241 -38.23 -16.63 -7.18
N SER A 242 -39.48 -16.94 -6.83
CA SER A 242 -39.92 -17.07 -5.45
C SER A 242 -39.22 -18.22 -4.72
N ARG A 243 -38.99 -19.35 -5.40
CA ARG A 243 -38.26 -20.49 -4.81
C ARG A 243 -36.77 -20.20 -4.66
N LEU A 244 -36.15 -19.58 -5.66
CA LEU A 244 -34.75 -19.18 -5.58
C LEU A 244 -34.49 -18.25 -4.40
N SER A 245 -35.34 -17.23 -4.20
CA SER A 245 -35.20 -16.30 -3.09
C SER A 245 -35.42 -16.97 -1.73
N GLU A 246 -36.37 -17.92 -1.64
CA GLU A 246 -36.59 -18.73 -0.45
C GLU A 246 -35.34 -19.57 -0.12
N VAL A 247 -34.78 -20.28 -1.09
CA VAL A 247 -33.57 -21.11 -0.90
C VAL A 247 -32.36 -20.25 -0.52
N GLN A 248 -32.14 -19.13 -1.21
CA GLN A 248 -31.06 -18.19 -0.87
C GLN A 248 -31.21 -17.64 0.54
N SER A 249 -32.44 -17.33 0.99
CA SER A 249 -32.68 -16.88 2.36
C SER A 249 -32.39 -17.97 3.40
N ARG A 250 -32.71 -19.23 3.09
CA ARG A 250 -32.40 -20.38 3.95
C ARG A 250 -30.89 -20.64 4.03
N GLU A 251 -30.17 -20.54 2.93
CA GLU A 251 -28.71 -20.68 2.92
C GLU A 251 -28.02 -19.54 3.66
N ALA A 252 -28.48 -18.30 3.47
CA ALA A 252 -27.97 -17.15 4.21
C ALA A 252 -28.20 -17.33 5.73
N ALA A 253 -29.39 -17.79 6.13
CA ALA A 253 -29.69 -18.08 7.53
C ALA A 253 -28.80 -19.20 8.10
N LYS A 254 -28.54 -20.27 7.33
CA LYS A 254 -27.59 -21.33 7.74
C LYS A 254 -26.18 -20.78 7.91
N ALA A 255 -25.70 -19.99 6.97
CA ALA A 255 -24.38 -19.36 7.05
C ALA A 255 -24.26 -18.41 8.25
N ASP A 256 -25.32 -17.69 8.60
CA ASP A 256 -25.35 -16.83 9.79
C ASP A 256 -25.33 -17.63 11.09
N VAL A 257 -26.06 -18.75 11.16
CA VAL A 257 -25.99 -19.68 12.30
C VAL A 257 -24.58 -20.28 12.43
N GLU A 258 -23.95 -20.68 11.33
CA GLU A 258 -22.57 -21.20 11.33
C GLU A 258 -21.57 -20.13 11.80
N ARG A 259 -21.72 -18.88 11.36
CA ARG A 259 -20.91 -17.74 11.84
C ARG A 259 -21.10 -17.50 13.33
N GLN A 260 -22.33 -17.55 13.82
CA GLN A 260 -22.62 -17.40 15.26
C GLN A 260 -21.97 -18.53 16.06
N GLN A 261 -22.13 -19.78 15.64
CA GLN A 261 -21.48 -20.92 16.29
C GLN A 261 -19.95 -20.84 16.24
N ALA A 262 -19.37 -20.39 15.13
CA ALA A 262 -17.93 -20.19 15.02
C ALA A 262 -17.44 -19.08 15.96
N ALA A 263 -18.19 -17.98 16.07
CA ALA A 263 -17.90 -16.89 17.00
C ALA A 263 -18.01 -17.34 18.47
N GLU A 264 -19.02 -18.12 18.81
CA GLU A 264 -19.19 -18.71 20.15
C GLU A 264 -18.05 -19.67 20.50
N ARG A 265 -17.64 -20.54 19.56
CA ARG A 265 -16.50 -21.45 19.75
C ARG A 265 -15.20 -20.67 19.92
N ALA A 266 -14.99 -19.60 19.15
CA ALA A 266 -13.81 -18.73 19.29
C ALA A 266 -13.81 -18.02 20.66
N ALA A 267 -14.96 -17.50 21.10
CA ALA A 267 -15.11 -16.88 22.41
C ALA A 267 -14.88 -17.88 23.56
N ALA A 268 -15.38 -19.11 23.42
CA ALA A 268 -15.15 -20.19 24.39
C ALA A 268 -13.67 -20.60 24.44
N ALA A 269 -13.01 -20.72 23.29
CA ALA A 269 -11.58 -21.02 23.21
C ALA A 269 -10.72 -19.92 23.85
N GLU A 270 -11.06 -18.64 23.62
CA GLU A 270 -10.36 -17.53 24.25
C GLU A 270 -10.57 -17.50 25.76
N LYS A 271 -11.79 -17.77 26.24
CA LYS A 271 -12.08 -17.89 27.67
C LYS A 271 -11.27 -19.02 28.31
N GLN A 272 -11.15 -20.17 27.63
CA GLN A 272 -10.34 -21.29 28.11
C GLN A 272 -8.85 -20.89 28.16
N ARG A 273 -8.32 -20.24 27.11
CA ARG A 273 -6.94 -19.75 27.08
C ARG A 273 -6.63 -18.82 28.25
N ILE A 274 -7.53 -17.88 28.55
CA ILE A 274 -7.40 -16.97 29.71
C ILE A 274 -7.36 -17.76 31.03
N ALA A 275 -8.23 -18.75 31.19
CA ALA A 275 -8.26 -19.60 32.38
C ALA A 275 -6.97 -20.43 32.53
N ASP A 276 -6.43 -20.96 31.43
CA ASP A 276 -5.17 -21.73 31.44
C ASP A 276 -3.97 -20.84 31.83
N ILE A 277 -3.93 -19.60 31.33
CA ILE A 277 -2.90 -18.61 31.71
C ILE A 277 -3.01 -18.27 33.20
N GLU A 278 -4.23 -18.04 33.69
CA GLU A 278 -4.49 -17.74 35.10
C GLU A 278 -4.06 -18.89 36.02
N ALA A 279 -4.38 -20.13 35.65
CA ALA A 279 -3.98 -21.32 36.39
C ALA A 279 -2.45 -21.55 36.39
N ALA A 280 -1.78 -21.21 35.29
CA ALA A 280 -0.32 -21.35 35.17
C ALA A 280 0.48 -20.22 35.84
N PHE A 281 -0.14 -19.04 36.05
CA PHE A 281 0.58 -17.86 36.54
C PHE A 281 1.29 -18.04 37.89
N PRO A 282 0.68 -18.68 38.93
CA PRO A 282 1.36 -18.91 40.20
C PRO A 282 2.69 -19.66 40.07
N GLY A 283 2.77 -20.63 39.14
CA GLY A 283 4.02 -21.34 38.83
C GLY A 283 5.08 -20.45 38.17
N LYS A 284 4.66 -19.45 37.37
CA LYS A 284 5.54 -18.49 36.70
C LYS A 284 6.09 -17.41 37.65
N VAL A 285 5.47 -17.17 38.81
CA VAL A 285 5.89 -16.10 39.75
C VAL A 285 7.35 -16.28 40.20
N ALA A 286 7.75 -17.50 40.58
CA ALA A 286 9.11 -17.77 41.03
C ALA A 286 10.15 -17.59 39.90
N ASP A 287 9.80 -18.00 38.68
CA ASP A 287 10.65 -17.82 37.50
C ASP A 287 10.81 -16.35 37.12
N LEU A 288 9.73 -15.56 37.21
CA LEU A 288 9.74 -14.12 36.99
C LEU A 288 10.62 -13.41 38.03
N ASP A 289 10.49 -13.76 39.32
CA ASP A 289 11.34 -13.21 40.37
C ASP A 289 12.83 -13.56 40.14
N LYS A 290 13.12 -14.79 39.69
CA LYS A 290 14.47 -15.22 39.31
C LYS A 290 15.02 -14.45 38.12
N ARG A 291 14.21 -14.19 37.10
CA ARG A 291 14.59 -13.37 35.93
C ARG A 291 14.87 -11.92 36.34
N LEU A 292 14.00 -11.30 37.12
CA LEU A 292 14.23 -9.93 37.60
C LEU A 292 15.47 -9.85 38.51
N ALA A 293 15.78 -10.88 39.29
CA ALA A 293 17.05 -10.95 40.03
C ALA A 293 18.28 -11.11 39.11
N LYS A 294 18.14 -11.84 37.99
CA LYS A 294 19.18 -11.93 36.96
C LYS A 294 19.41 -10.57 36.29
N VAL A 295 18.37 -9.79 36.03
CA VAL A 295 18.47 -8.39 35.55
C VAL A 295 19.31 -7.55 36.51
N ASP A 296 19.05 -7.63 37.82
CA ASP A 296 19.84 -6.91 38.83
C ASP A 296 21.32 -7.36 38.81
N THR A 297 21.58 -8.66 38.64
CA THR A 297 22.93 -9.22 38.57
C THR A 297 23.69 -8.74 37.32
N LEU A 298 23.04 -8.74 36.15
CA LEU A 298 23.61 -8.25 34.90
C LEU A 298 23.87 -6.74 34.94
N PHE A 299 22.96 -5.99 35.59
CA PHE A 299 23.14 -4.56 35.82
C PHE A 299 24.39 -4.27 36.67
N ILE A 300 24.62 -5.02 37.76
CA ILE A 300 25.83 -4.90 38.60
C ILE A 300 27.10 -5.22 37.78
N LYS A 301 27.03 -6.22 36.91
CA LYS A 301 28.12 -6.59 35.99
C LYS A 301 28.33 -5.60 34.83
N ARG A 302 27.54 -4.53 34.77
CA ARG A 302 27.54 -3.51 33.68
C ARG A 302 27.21 -4.09 32.30
N ASP A 303 26.59 -5.28 32.25
CA ASP A 303 26.03 -5.86 31.03
C ASP A 303 24.58 -5.36 30.86
N PHE A 304 24.47 -4.11 30.42
CA PHE A 304 23.16 -3.45 30.26
C PHE A 304 22.34 -4.05 29.10
N THR A 305 23.02 -4.57 28.08
CA THR A 305 22.41 -5.27 26.94
C THR A 305 21.74 -6.56 27.39
N GLY A 306 22.46 -7.46 28.08
CA GLY A 306 21.89 -8.69 28.60
C GLY A 306 20.81 -8.44 29.65
N ALA A 307 20.98 -7.42 30.50
CA ALA A 307 19.97 -7.01 31.46
C ALA A 307 18.67 -6.54 30.77
N SER A 308 18.78 -5.84 29.62
CA SER A 308 17.63 -5.40 28.82
C SER A 308 16.87 -6.58 28.22
N GLU A 309 17.59 -7.58 27.69
CA GLU A 309 16.98 -8.77 27.10
C GLU A 309 16.20 -9.60 28.13
N GLU A 310 16.79 -9.84 29.30
CA GLU A 310 16.09 -10.54 30.38
C GLU A 310 14.88 -9.77 30.91
N LEU A 311 14.98 -8.43 30.99
CA LEU A 311 13.84 -7.60 31.38
C LEU A 311 12.71 -7.67 30.36
N LYS A 312 13.01 -7.58 29.05
CA LYS A 312 12.02 -7.73 27.98
C LYS A 312 11.33 -9.08 28.03
N ALA A 313 12.08 -10.16 28.29
CA ALA A 313 11.50 -11.49 28.45
C ALA A 313 10.55 -11.58 29.66
N ALA A 314 10.89 -10.94 30.78
CA ALA A 314 10.03 -10.88 31.95
C ALA A 314 8.77 -10.00 31.72
N GLU A 315 8.92 -8.85 31.07
CA GLU A 315 7.79 -7.98 30.70
C GLU A 315 6.82 -8.70 29.75
N ALA A 316 7.32 -9.44 28.75
CA ALA A 316 6.47 -10.21 27.83
C ALA A 316 5.61 -11.27 28.56
N GLN A 317 6.18 -11.96 29.56
CA GLN A 317 5.45 -12.92 30.38
C GLN A 317 4.41 -12.25 31.30
N LEU A 318 4.68 -11.02 31.78
CA LEU A 318 3.70 -10.23 32.54
C LEU A 318 2.60 -9.67 31.63
N ASP A 319 2.90 -9.33 30.38
CA ASP A 319 1.89 -8.84 29.44
C ASP A 319 0.97 -9.96 28.95
N GLU A 320 1.48 -11.19 28.80
CA GLU A 320 0.66 -12.39 28.55
C GLU A 320 -0.39 -12.63 29.65
N ALA A 321 -0.05 -12.33 30.90
CA ALA A 321 -0.95 -12.47 32.05
C ALA A 321 -1.88 -11.26 32.27
N ALA A 322 -1.65 -10.13 31.58
CA ALA A 322 -2.42 -8.90 31.75
C ALA A 322 -3.94 -9.02 31.53
N PRO A 323 -4.47 -9.79 30.55
CA PRO A 323 -5.92 -9.91 30.34
C PRO A 323 -6.62 -10.83 31.35
N THR A 324 -5.87 -11.54 32.20
CA THR A 324 -6.42 -12.51 33.18
C THR A 324 -6.74 -11.85 34.52
N ALA A 325 -7.52 -12.51 35.37
CA ALA A 325 -7.76 -12.01 36.73
C ALA A 325 -6.48 -12.04 37.60
N ALA A 326 -5.44 -12.81 37.21
CA ALA A 326 -4.13 -12.79 37.86
C ALA A 326 -3.47 -11.40 37.84
N SER A 327 -3.80 -10.55 36.87
CA SER A 327 -3.33 -9.15 36.81
C SER A 327 -3.77 -8.30 38.01
N SER A 328 -4.86 -8.70 38.67
CA SER A 328 -5.37 -8.09 39.90
C SER A 328 -4.71 -8.67 41.17
N GLY A 329 -3.84 -9.65 41.04
CA GLY A 329 -3.09 -10.24 42.15
C GLY A 329 -2.02 -9.31 42.74
N ALA A 330 -1.70 -9.51 44.02
CA ALA A 330 -0.62 -8.76 44.68
C ALA A 330 0.75 -9.08 44.05
N ASP A 331 0.99 -10.34 43.68
CA ASP A 331 2.24 -10.77 43.03
C ASP A 331 2.46 -10.09 41.68
N TYR A 332 1.42 -10.07 40.83
CA TYR A 332 1.49 -9.39 39.54
C TYR A 332 1.84 -7.92 39.68
N ARG A 333 1.13 -7.19 40.56
CA ARG A 333 1.41 -5.77 40.82
C ARG A 333 2.83 -5.55 41.34
N ARG A 334 3.32 -6.43 42.23
CA ARG A 334 4.71 -6.38 42.74
C ARG A 334 5.72 -6.57 41.60
N LEU A 335 5.57 -7.62 40.81
CA LEU A 335 6.46 -7.94 39.69
C LEU A 335 6.45 -6.84 38.62
N LYS A 336 5.26 -6.35 38.25
CA LYS A 336 5.12 -5.26 37.26
C LYS A 336 5.77 -3.96 37.75
N LYS A 337 5.59 -3.60 39.02
CA LYS A 337 6.25 -2.44 39.64
C LYS A 337 7.77 -2.61 39.69
N ARG A 338 8.27 -3.82 39.96
CA ARG A 338 9.71 -4.12 39.95
C ARG A 338 10.29 -4.05 38.54
N ALA A 339 9.62 -4.64 37.55
CA ALA A 339 10.01 -4.59 36.15
C ALA A 339 10.05 -3.14 35.63
N SER A 340 9.03 -2.32 35.92
CA SER A 340 9.03 -0.91 35.53
C SER A 340 10.18 -0.13 36.17
N ALA A 341 10.45 -0.36 37.46
CA ALA A 341 11.57 0.29 38.14
C ALA A 341 12.94 -0.13 37.56
N GLN A 342 13.10 -1.38 37.12
CA GLN A 342 14.32 -1.84 36.43
C GLN A 342 14.45 -1.22 35.04
N ARG A 343 13.35 -1.09 34.30
CA ARG A 343 13.32 -0.41 33.00
C ARG A 343 13.79 1.03 33.11
N ASP A 344 13.26 1.76 34.08
CA ASP A 344 13.60 3.17 34.31
C ASP A 344 15.09 3.34 34.67
N LYS A 345 15.69 2.36 35.36
CA LYS A 345 17.14 2.33 35.64
C LYS A 345 17.99 1.98 34.43
N LEU A 346 17.54 1.06 33.58
CA LEU A 346 18.27 0.56 32.41
C LEU A 346 18.26 1.55 31.26
N LYS A 347 17.12 2.20 31.00
CA LYS A 347 16.93 3.11 29.87
C LYS A 347 18.05 4.16 29.70
N PRO A 348 18.41 4.98 30.72
CA PRO A 348 19.46 5.98 30.55
C PRO A 348 20.86 5.37 30.32
N LYS A 349 21.10 4.12 30.73
CA LYS A 349 22.39 3.44 30.51
C LYS A 349 22.51 2.94 29.07
N LEU A 350 21.42 2.40 28.51
CA LEU A 350 21.36 2.00 27.11
C LEU A 350 21.49 3.22 26.19
N GLU A 351 20.74 4.30 26.48
CA GLU A 351 20.84 5.56 25.73
C GLU A 351 22.26 6.14 25.76
N ALA A 352 22.95 6.05 26.90
CA ALA A 352 24.34 6.51 27.02
C ALA A 352 25.32 5.66 26.20
N ILE A 353 25.10 4.34 26.10
CA ILE A 353 25.92 3.45 25.26
C ILE A 353 25.68 3.74 23.79
N GLU A 354 24.41 3.85 23.38
CA GLU A 354 24.04 4.17 22.00
C GLU A 354 24.59 5.53 21.59
N LYS A 355 24.45 6.55 22.45
CA LYS A 355 25.02 7.88 22.23
C LYS A 355 26.54 7.83 22.12
N LYS A 356 27.23 7.10 23.01
CA LYS A 356 28.69 6.97 22.93
C LYS A 356 29.13 6.27 21.64
N ALA A 357 28.42 5.21 21.23
CA ALA A 357 28.70 4.52 19.99
C ALA A 357 28.46 5.42 18.76
N GLU A 358 27.43 6.25 18.79
CA GLU A 358 27.15 7.23 17.73
C GLU A 358 28.21 8.34 17.70
N ASP A 359 28.58 8.90 18.86
CA ASP A 359 29.65 9.89 18.96
C ASP A 359 31.00 9.31 18.46
N GLU A 360 31.28 8.03 18.73
CA GLU A 360 32.47 7.33 18.21
C GLU A 360 32.40 7.12 16.70
N ARG A 361 31.23 6.79 16.14
CA ARG A 361 31.03 6.68 14.68
C ARG A 361 31.22 8.03 14.00
N GLN A 362 30.61 9.09 14.53
CA GLN A 362 30.73 10.44 13.99
C GLN A 362 32.18 10.93 14.07
N LYS A 363 32.87 10.67 15.19
CA LYS A 363 34.31 10.94 15.29
C LYS A 363 35.09 10.15 14.26
N ALA A 364 34.82 8.86 14.08
CA ALA A 364 35.51 8.04 13.08
C ALA A 364 35.24 8.54 11.65
N GLU A 365 34.03 8.97 11.34
CA GLU A 365 33.65 9.54 10.04
C GLU A 365 34.36 10.87 9.79
N LEU A 366 34.28 11.82 10.73
CA LEU A 366 34.98 13.10 10.66
C LEU A 366 36.50 12.89 10.55
N TYR A 367 37.02 11.95 11.33
CA TYR A 367 38.44 11.61 11.32
C TYR A 367 38.86 11.00 9.98
N SER A 368 38.05 10.11 9.39
CA SER A 368 38.30 9.57 8.05
C SER A 368 38.24 10.65 6.95
N ALA A 369 37.33 11.62 7.08
CA ALA A 369 37.19 12.73 6.14
C ALA A 369 38.37 13.70 6.20
N ILE A 370 38.89 14.00 7.39
CA ILE A 370 40.03 14.92 7.57
C ILE A 370 41.35 14.22 7.21
N CYS A 371 41.54 12.99 7.68
CA CYS A 371 42.82 12.30 7.53
C CYS A 371 42.98 11.59 6.19
N GLY A 372 41.88 11.25 5.51
CA GLY A 372 41.90 10.56 4.24
C GLY A 372 42.41 9.12 4.36
N GLU A 373 42.58 8.47 3.21
CA GLU A 373 43.14 7.11 3.14
C GLU A 373 44.59 7.09 3.62
N ARG A 374 45.02 5.94 4.16
CA ARG A 374 46.41 5.76 4.61
C ARG A 374 47.37 5.95 3.41
N PRO A 375 48.31 6.90 3.48
CA PRO A 375 49.29 7.07 2.43
C PRO A 375 50.20 5.84 2.40
N ASN A 376 50.40 5.29 1.20
CA ASN A 376 51.31 4.17 1.00
C ASN A 376 52.69 4.72 0.59
N PRO A 377 53.78 4.24 1.21
CA PRO A 377 55.12 4.56 0.72
C PRO A 377 55.31 3.98 -0.69
N SER A 378 56.03 4.72 -1.53
CA SER A 378 56.40 4.33 -2.88
C SER A 378 57.23 3.05 -2.85
N ALA A 379 56.95 2.14 -3.77
CA ALA A 379 57.62 0.84 -3.84
C ALA A 379 59.11 0.93 -4.24
N TRP A 380 59.55 2.04 -4.82
CA TRP A 380 60.88 2.17 -5.41
C TRP A 380 61.90 2.77 -4.44
N ASP A 381 61.54 3.85 -3.76
CA ASP A 381 62.40 4.68 -2.90
C ASP A 381 61.88 4.75 -1.45
N GLY A 382 60.71 4.16 -1.19
CA GLY A 382 60.06 4.24 0.12
C GLY A 382 59.54 5.63 0.47
N SER A 383 59.52 6.59 -0.47
CA SER A 383 59.08 7.96 -0.21
C SER A 383 57.56 8.06 -0.18
N ILE A 384 57.01 9.03 0.55
CA ILE A 384 55.57 9.30 0.54
C ILE A 384 55.34 10.61 -0.21
N TYR A 385 54.56 10.55 -1.29
CA TYR A 385 54.37 11.67 -2.21
C TYR A 385 53.97 12.99 -1.52
N ALA A 386 53.04 12.92 -0.55
CA ALA A 386 52.60 14.10 0.20
C ALA A 386 53.75 14.74 1.00
N VAL A 387 54.63 13.94 1.60
CA VAL A 387 55.81 14.41 2.33
C VAL A 387 56.83 15.01 1.37
N THR A 388 57.12 14.33 0.26
CA THR A 388 58.05 14.84 -0.77
C THR A 388 57.62 16.20 -1.29
N ARG A 389 56.33 16.37 -1.58
CA ARG A 389 55.77 17.65 -2.02
C ARG A 389 55.92 18.74 -0.96
N ALA A 390 55.54 18.47 0.29
CA ALA A 390 55.62 19.45 1.37
C ALA A 390 57.07 19.89 1.65
N VAL A 391 58.01 18.94 1.71
CA VAL A 391 59.42 19.27 1.93
C VAL A 391 59.99 20.12 0.80
N LYS A 392 59.64 19.81 -0.46
CA LYS A 392 60.08 20.58 -1.63
C LYS A 392 59.45 21.97 -1.73
N GLU A 393 58.22 22.13 -1.24
CA GLU A 393 57.51 23.42 -1.24
C GLU A 393 58.19 24.47 -0.33
N TYR A 394 58.76 24.04 0.80
CA TYR A 394 59.49 24.92 1.71
C TYR A 394 61.00 25.01 1.42
N ALA A 395 61.50 24.22 0.47
CA ALA A 395 62.91 24.21 0.09
C ALA A 395 63.27 25.42 -0.77
N HIS A 396 64.41 26.07 -0.49
CA HIS A 396 64.96 27.08 -1.39
C HIS A 396 65.40 26.49 -2.74
N ASP A 397 65.89 25.25 -2.75
CA ASP A 397 66.24 24.49 -3.95
C ASP A 397 65.54 23.11 -3.91
N PRO A 398 64.35 22.97 -4.52
CA PRO A 398 63.55 21.75 -4.52
C PRO A 398 64.23 20.54 -5.20
N ASP A 399 65.16 20.78 -6.11
CA ASP A 399 65.87 19.73 -6.86
C ASP A 399 67.05 19.15 -6.07
N SER A 400 67.51 19.90 -5.07
CA SER A 400 68.56 19.46 -4.14
C SER A 400 68.03 18.65 -2.95
N ILE A 401 66.71 18.42 -2.83
CA ILE A 401 66.11 17.62 -1.75
C ILE A 401 65.54 16.29 -2.26
N GLU A 402 65.91 15.22 -1.56
CA GLU A 402 65.46 13.86 -1.78
C GLU A 402 64.86 13.29 -0.48
N VAL A 403 63.63 12.78 -0.55
CA VAL A 403 62.98 12.08 0.58
C VAL A 403 63.08 10.59 0.30
N THR A 404 63.64 9.83 1.24
CA THR A 404 63.87 8.38 1.11
C THR A 404 63.38 7.66 2.35
N GLU A 405 63.07 6.37 2.23
CA GLU A 405 62.83 5.47 3.37
C GLU A 405 61.86 6.01 4.45
N CYS A 406 60.63 6.32 4.07
CA CYS A 406 59.59 6.67 5.04
C CYS A 406 59.07 5.41 5.76
N ALA A 407 58.90 5.51 7.08
CA ALA A 407 58.23 4.47 7.85
C ALA A 407 56.75 4.35 7.46
N VAL A 408 56.17 3.16 7.62
CA VAL A 408 54.74 2.94 7.38
C VAL A 408 53.92 3.88 8.27
N PRO A 409 53.06 4.75 7.70
CA PRO A 409 52.32 5.72 8.48
C PRO A 409 51.42 5.04 9.50
N LYS A 410 51.45 5.54 10.73
CA LYS A 410 50.61 5.09 11.85
C LYS A 410 49.63 6.19 12.21
N LEU A 411 48.41 5.79 12.50
CA LEU A 411 47.37 6.72 12.93
C LEU A 411 47.63 7.17 14.37
N SER A 412 47.64 8.48 14.61
CA SER A 412 47.78 9.05 15.96
C SER A 412 46.44 9.64 16.45
N ALA A 413 46.26 9.79 17.76
CA ALA A 413 45.07 10.43 18.31
C ALA A 413 45.06 11.95 18.04
N ASP A 414 46.23 12.58 18.08
CA ASP A 414 46.40 14.04 18.02
C ASP A 414 46.77 14.55 16.61
N SER A 415 47.08 13.65 15.70
CA SER A 415 47.52 13.93 14.34
C SER A 415 47.05 12.80 13.43
N CYS A 416 46.88 13.06 12.13
CA CYS A 416 46.39 12.06 11.19
C CYS A 416 47.40 10.92 10.95
N TRP A 417 47.90 10.75 9.74
CA TRP A 417 48.87 9.71 9.44
C TRP A 417 50.27 10.20 9.77
N VAL A 418 50.84 9.70 10.86
CA VAL A 418 52.19 10.06 11.31
C VAL A 418 53.21 9.10 10.71
N THR A 419 54.24 9.66 10.09
CA THR A 419 55.38 8.92 9.52
C THR A 419 56.69 9.59 9.88
N VAL A 420 57.79 8.84 9.80
CA VAL A 420 59.15 9.36 9.96
C VAL A 420 59.89 9.07 8.66
N CYS A 421 60.48 10.08 8.05
CA CYS A 421 61.17 9.98 6.76
C CYS A 421 62.62 10.45 6.87
N LYS A 422 63.49 9.85 6.06
CA LYS A 422 64.86 10.31 5.85
C LYS A 422 64.88 11.36 4.73
N VAL A 423 65.23 12.60 5.08
CA VAL A 423 65.33 13.73 4.15
C VAL A 423 66.80 14.03 3.91
N ARG A 424 67.22 13.97 2.64
CA ARG A 424 68.56 14.29 2.19
C ARG A 424 68.54 15.62 1.45
N GLY A 425 69.44 16.54 1.78
CA GLY A 425 69.55 17.84 1.12
C GLY A 425 71.01 18.19 0.81
N LYS A 426 71.29 18.80 -0.33
CA LYS A 426 72.63 19.36 -0.61
C LYS A 426 72.81 20.66 0.17
N ASN A 427 73.97 20.80 0.82
CA ASN A 427 74.39 22.05 1.44
C ASN A 427 75.07 22.99 0.41
N ALA A 428 75.48 24.18 0.85
CA ALA A 428 76.16 25.16 -0.01
C ALA A 428 77.47 24.66 -0.64
N PHE A 429 78.10 23.60 -0.09
CA PHE A 429 79.30 22.97 -0.63
C PHE A 429 79.02 21.77 -1.55
N GLY A 430 77.74 21.50 -1.84
CA GLY A 430 77.31 20.36 -2.66
C GLY A 430 77.34 19.02 -1.93
N ALA A 431 77.66 18.98 -0.64
CA ALA A 431 77.62 17.75 0.15
C ALA A 431 76.19 17.43 0.60
N THR A 432 75.79 16.16 0.54
CA THR A 432 74.47 15.69 0.96
C THR A 432 74.42 15.46 2.47
N ILE A 433 73.51 16.14 3.16
CA ILE A 433 73.25 15.97 4.59
C ILE A 433 71.97 15.15 4.77
N LEU A 434 72.02 14.12 5.62
CA LEU A 434 70.88 13.29 5.97
C LEU A 434 70.26 13.77 7.28
N ASN A 435 68.96 14.06 7.28
CA ASN A 435 68.16 14.37 8.45
C ASN A 435 66.98 13.42 8.57
N VAL A 436 66.59 13.05 9.79
CA VAL A 436 65.39 12.26 10.06
C VAL A 436 64.33 13.20 10.62
N LYS A 437 63.18 13.27 9.95
CA LYS A 437 62.08 14.19 10.33
C LYS A 437 60.76 13.44 10.44
N GLY A 438 59.95 13.83 11.41
CA GLY A 438 58.57 13.36 11.57
C GLY A 438 57.60 14.21 10.76
N PHE A 439 56.57 13.59 10.20
CA PHE A 439 55.54 14.26 9.42
C PHE A 439 54.15 13.74 9.80
N SER A 440 53.18 14.65 9.85
CA SER A 440 51.74 14.37 9.94
C SER A 440 51.10 14.60 8.59
N ILE A 441 50.41 13.60 8.04
CA ILE A 441 49.79 13.64 6.71
C ILE A 441 48.28 13.60 6.86
N SER A 442 47.60 14.57 6.25
CA SER A 442 46.14 14.68 6.18
C SER A 442 45.69 15.00 4.74
N THR A 443 44.38 15.09 4.50
CA THR A 443 43.85 15.59 3.22
C THR A 443 44.28 17.02 2.88
N LEU A 444 44.69 17.81 3.88
CA LEU A 444 45.19 19.18 3.71
C LEU A 444 46.66 19.24 3.30
N GLY A 445 47.39 18.12 3.34
CA GLY A 445 48.82 18.04 3.05
C GLY A 445 49.63 17.40 4.18
N ALA A 446 50.95 17.44 4.03
CA ALA A 446 51.89 16.97 5.04
C ALA A 446 52.49 18.16 5.81
N ALA A 447 52.54 18.07 7.14
CA ALA A 447 53.17 19.05 8.02
C ALA A 447 54.30 18.38 8.81
N GLU A 448 55.40 19.11 9.02
CA GLU A 448 56.51 18.63 9.86
C GLU A 448 56.08 18.61 11.33
N LEU A 449 56.37 17.51 12.02
CA LEU A 449 56.18 17.38 13.46
C LEU A 449 57.47 17.78 14.18
N PRO A 450 57.40 18.47 15.32
CA PRO A 450 58.56 18.69 16.17
C PRO A 450 59.12 17.33 16.59
N VAL A 451 60.42 17.14 16.41
CA VAL A 451 61.11 15.95 16.89
C VAL A 451 61.23 16.09 18.41
N GLU A 452 60.54 15.24 19.16
CA GLU A 452 60.73 15.09 20.61
C GLU A 452 62.06 14.42 20.95
#